data_AF-A0A2T0LIT2-F1
#
_entry.id   AF-A0A2T0LIT2-F1
#
_cell.length_a   1.000
_cell.length_b   1.000
_cell.length_c   1.000
_cell.angle_alpha   90.00
_cell.angle_beta   90.00
_cell.angle_gamma   90.00
#
_symmetry.space_group_name_H-M   'P 1'
#
loop_
_entity.id
_entity.type
_entity.pdbx_description
1 polymer ?
#
loop_
_entity_poly.entity_id
_entity_poly.type
_entity_poly.pdbx_seq_one_letter_code
_entity_poly.pdbx_strand_id
1 'polypeptide(L)'
;MAKTSVLNARRTAKIPVCPPGMRQAVILITRYQESLAKGGEVTSFMSVKHQPASAKLSSIVLKTAWPVLPAQVLALSELEQDEVYPHLDKREIGTYLNRSLSIGREAARDFNYEGDLEALLNRMIRSGVRIRFQDGSVPREIGWVRAQYRTRPPTITVYRSSVEQLSRFFRTSGHPVRKEDLIALHLIHEWFHHLEVSRLGRTDLRLPKVPTTRLGPFSLKHPLKKTREIAAHAFTQEMMGLSFYPLLLDHLLLHLDQGWSKQRIREQFEKLRARYRSQLPDGG
;
A
#
# COMPACT_ATOMS: atom_id res chain seq x y z
N MET A 1 -67.64 9.35 -34.98
CA MET A 1 -67.31 7.96 -34.57
C MET A 1 -66.17 7.46 -35.44
N ALA A 2 -64.96 7.34 -34.90
CA ALA A 2 -63.84 6.76 -35.63
C ALA A 2 -63.12 5.78 -34.68
N LYS A 3 -63.09 4.51 -35.08
CA LYS A 3 -62.30 3.44 -34.46
C LYS A 3 -61.06 3.19 -35.32
N THR A 4 -59.91 3.29 -34.66
CA THR A 4 -58.70 2.45 -34.69
C THR A 4 -58.34 1.69 -35.97
N SER A 5 -57.14 1.97 -36.52
CA SER A 5 -56.22 0.92 -36.99
C SER A 5 -54.77 1.29 -36.70
N VAL A 6 -54.05 0.29 -36.22
CA VAL A 6 -52.69 0.23 -35.67
C VAL A 6 -51.62 0.53 -36.73
N LEU A 7 -50.64 1.39 -36.42
CA LEU A 7 -49.39 1.50 -37.17
C LEU A 7 -48.21 1.10 -36.27
N ASN A 8 -47.50 0.05 -36.70
CA ASN A 8 -46.26 -0.45 -36.11
C ASN A 8 -45.11 0.54 -36.39
N ALA A 9 -44.46 1.04 -35.33
CA ALA A 9 -43.17 1.72 -35.44
C ALA A 9 -42.13 1.04 -34.52
N ARG A 10 -41.22 0.28 -35.13
CA ARG A 10 -40.03 -0.28 -34.48
C ARG A 10 -39.13 0.88 -34.03
N ARG A 11 -39.01 1.10 -32.71
CA ARG A 11 -37.95 1.94 -32.12
C ARG A 11 -36.68 1.10 -31.99
N THR A 12 -35.68 1.39 -32.82
CA THR A 12 -34.30 0.98 -32.58
C THR A 12 -33.75 1.79 -31.40
N ALA A 13 -33.45 1.12 -30.30
CA ALA A 13 -32.76 1.71 -29.16
C ALA A 13 -31.32 2.09 -29.56
N LYS A 14 -30.96 3.36 -29.38
CA LYS A 14 -29.59 3.85 -29.54
C LYS A 14 -28.72 3.25 -28.41
N ILE A 15 -27.68 2.52 -28.81
CA ILE A 15 -26.62 2.02 -27.93
C ILE A 15 -25.85 3.23 -27.36
N PRO A 16 -25.59 3.33 -26.04
CA PRO A 16 -24.83 4.42 -25.48
C PRO A 16 -23.36 4.32 -25.89
N VAL A 17 -22.83 5.44 -26.41
CA VAL A 17 -21.43 5.60 -26.83
C VAL A 17 -20.54 5.66 -25.58
N CYS A 18 -19.53 4.79 -25.56
CA CYS A 18 -18.58 4.63 -24.46
C CYS A 18 -17.56 5.81 -24.40
N PRO A 19 -17.17 6.33 -23.22
CA PRO A 19 -16.26 7.46 -23.12
C PRO A 19 -14.83 7.14 -23.59
N PRO A 20 -14.05 8.13 -24.09
CA PRO A 20 -12.78 7.90 -24.80
C PRO A 20 -11.62 7.29 -23.98
N GLY A 21 -11.79 7.13 -22.66
CA GLY A 21 -10.79 6.53 -21.77
C GLY A 21 -10.82 5.00 -21.66
N MET A 22 -11.90 4.34 -22.09
CA MET A 22 -12.06 2.89 -21.90
C MET A 22 -11.25 2.04 -22.90
N ARG A 23 -10.87 2.60 -24.06
CA ARG A 23 -10.06 1.87 -25.07
C ARG A 23 -8.59 1.73 -24.67
N GLN A 24 -8.04 2.60 -23.81
CA GLN A 24 -6.64 2.50 -23.37
C GLN A 24 -6.41 1.51 -22.22
N ALA A 25 -7.44 1.25 -21.39
CA ALA A 25 -7.37 0.30 -20.28
C ALA A 25 -7.29 -1.16 -20.77
N VAL A 26 -8.06 -1.49 -21.82
CA VAL A 26 -7.98 -2.80 -22.48
C VAL A 26 -6.59 -3.01 -23.10
N ILE A 27 -5.99 -1.99 -23.72
CA ILE A 27 -4.66 -2.10 -24.35
C ILE A 27 -3.53 -2.39 -23.35
N LEU A 28 -3.61 -1.96 -22.09
CA LEU A 28 -2.55 -2.24 -21.09
C LEU A 28 -2.67 -3.64 -20.46
N ILE A 29 -3.89 -4.14 -20.24
CA ILE A 29 -4.12 -5.53 -19.82
C ILE A 29 -3.76 -6.48 -20.96
N THR A 30 -4.13 -6.14 -22.20
CA THR A 30 -3.77 -6.90 -23.39
C THR A 30 -2.27 -6.86 -23.66
N ARG A 31 -1.52 -5.78 -23.37
CA ARG A 31 -0.05 -5.80 -23.50
C ARG A 31 0.67 -6.62 -22.43
N TYR A 32 0.13 -6.71 -21.21
CA TYR A 32 0.66 -7.62 -20.19
C TYR A 32 0.40 -9.09 -20.57
N GLN A 33 -0.77 -9.41 -21.13
CA GLN A 33 -1.08 -10.76 -21.62
C GLN A 33 -0.44 -11.10 -22.99
N GLU A 34 -0.31 -10.15 -23.91
CA GLU A 34 0.40 -10.31 -25.19
C GLU A 34 1.91 -10.42 -25.00
N SER A 35 2.49 -9.75 -23.99
CA SER A 35 3.87 -9.99 -23.56
C SER A 35 4.10 -11.40 -23.02
N LEU A 36 3.05 -12.06 -22.50
CA LEU A 36 3.09 -13.46 -22.10
C LEU A 36 2.86 -14.41 -23.28
N ALA A 37 2.15 -13.98 -24.33
CA ALA A 37 1.78 -14.81 -25.49
C ALA A 37 2.74 -14.71 -26.70
N LYS A 38 3.48 -13.60 -26.88
CA LYS A 38 4.27 -13.33 -28.10
C LYS A 38 5.73 -13.81 -28.07
N GLY A 39 6.10 -14.75 -27.20
CA GLY A 39 7.31 -15.59 -27.36
C GLY A 39 8.63 -14.88 -27.70
N GLY A 40 8.80 -13.60 -27.37
CA GLY A 40 10.00 -12.83 -27.71
C GLY A 40 11.09 -13.10 -26.69
N GLU A 41 12.06 -13.96 -27.06
CA GLU A 41 13.23 -14.35 -26.25
C GLU A 41 12.93 -14.50 -24.75
N VAL A 42 11.86 -15.25 -24.48
CA VAL A 42 11.58 -15.84 -23.18
C VAL A 42 11.90 -17.33 -23.25
N THR A 43 12.98 -17.71 -23.93
CA THR A 43 13.57 -19.06 -23.85
C THR A 43 14.46 -19.19 -22.62
N SER A 44 13.87 -18.92 -21.45
CA SER A 44 14.28 -19.48 -20.15
C SER A 44 13.27 -19.17 -19.03
N PHE A 45 11.94 -19.20 -19.31
CA PHE A 45 10.92 -19.08 -18.25
C PHE A 45 10.07 -20.34 -18.04
N MET A 46 10.31 -21.42 -18.78
CA MET A 46 9.65 -22.70 -18.52
C MET A 46 10.62 -23.88 -18.63
N SER A 47 11.59 -23.94 -17.72
CA SER A 47 12.02 -25.22 -17.16
C SER A 47 11.41 -25.31 -15.76
N VAL A 48 10.15 -25.73 -15.69
CA VAL A 48 9.47 -25.98 -14.41
C VAL A 48 10.01 -27.29 -13.86
N LYS A 49 11.15 -27.23 -13.17
CA LYS A 49 11.34 -28.08 -12.01
C LYS A 49 10.32 -27.61 -10.99
N HIS A 50 9.36 -28.48 -10.68
CA HIS A 50 8.32 -28.39 -9.65
C HIS A 50 8.50 -27.18 -8.70
N GLN A 51 7.82 -26.06 -8.98
CA GLN A 51 7.76 -24.95 -8.04
C GLN A 51 6.70 -25.27 -6.97
N PRO A 52 6.98 -25.07 -5.68
CA PRO A 52 5.97 -25.26 -4.64
C PRO A 52 4.79 -24.32 -4.88
N ALA A 53 3.57 -24.79 -4.61
CA ALA A 53 2.35 -23.99 -4.70
C ALA A 53 2.51 -22.69 -3.89
N SER A 54 2.28 -21.54 -4.53
CA SER A 54 2.42 -20.24 -3.88
C SER A 54 1.16 -19.88 -3.10
N ALA A 55 1.33 -19.51 -1.84
CA ALA A 55 0.23 -19.19 -0.93
C ALA A 55 -0.28 -17.75 -1.14
N LYS A 56 -1.53 -17.48 -0.75
CA LYS A 56 -2.04 -16.10 -0.66
C LYS A 56 -1.30 -15.35 0.44
N LEU A 57 -0.95 -14.08 0.23
CA LEU A 57 -0.21 -13.31 1.23
C LEU A 57 -0.95 -13.21 2.58
N SER A 58 -2.28 -13.08 2.55
CA SER A 58 -3.14 -13.04 3.74
C SER A 58 -3.14 -14.32 4.57
N SER A 59 -2.75 -15.46 3.97
CA SER A 59 -2.61 -16.74 4.68
C SER A 59 -1.28 -16.88 5.42
N ILE A 60 -0.32 -15.97 5.20
CA ILE A 60 1.00 -16.06 5.81
C ILE A 60 0.99 -15.56 7.24
N VAL A 61 1.36 -16.46 8.16
CA VAL A 61 1.48 -16.15 9.59
C VAL A 61 2.94 -15.86 9.92
N LEU A 62 3.41 -14.62 9.67
CA LEU A 62 4.84 -14.26 9.82
C LEU A 62 5.45 -14.60 11.19
N LYS A 63 4.66 -14.59 12.27
CA LYS A 63 5.14 -14.87 13.64
C LYS A 63 5.74 -16.27 13.83
N THR A 64 5.45 -17.22 12.95
CA THR A 64 6.08 -18.55 12.98
C THR A 64 7.54 -18.49 12.53
N ALA A 65 7.84 -17.63 11.55
CA ALA A 65 9.13 -17.57 10.88
C ALA A 65 9.97 -16.36 11.26
N TRP A 66 9.39 -15.28 11.77
CA TRP A 66 10.08 -14.01 12.05
C TRP A 66 9.59 -13.37 13.35
N PRO A 67 10.45 -12.61 14.07
CA PRO A 67 9.96 -11.72 15.12
C PRO A 67 8.99 -10.71 14.50
N VAL A 68 7.89 -10.44 15.20
CA VAL A 68 6.83 -9.51 14.74
C VAL A 68 6.62 -8.40 15.75
N LEU A 69 6.20 -7.24 15.26
CA LEU A 69 5.83 -6.09 16.07
C LEU A 69 4.35 -5.75 15.89
N PRO A 70 3.65 -5.34 16.97
CA PRO A 70 2.32 -4.75 16.84
C PRO A 70 2.34 -3.50 15.96
N ALA A 71 1.20 -3.20 15.33
CA ALA A 71 1.06 -2.04 14.45
C ALA A 71 1.44 -0.72 15.14
N GLN A 72 1.09 -0.54 16.42
CA GLN A 72 1.41 0.67 17.17
C GLN A 72 2.91 0.89 17.37
N VAL A 73 3.67 -0.20 17.60
CA VAL A 73 5.13 -0.11 17.78
C VAL A 73 5.81 0.27 16.47
N LEU A 74 5.36 -0.32 15.35
CA LEU A 74 5.85 0.03 14.01
C LEU A 74 5.43 1.45 13.61
N ALA A 75 4.19 1.84 13.90
CA ALA A 75 3.69 3.18 13.65
C ALA A 75 4.47 4.24 14.44
N LEU A 76 4.88 3.95 15.67
CA LEU A 76 5.78 4.85 16.42
C LEU A 76 7.11 5.02 15.69
N SER A 77 7.73 3.93 15.22
CA SER A 77 8.98 4.02 14.46
C SER A 77 8.87 4.80 13.15
N GLU A 78 7.67 4.85 12.55
CA GLU A 78 7.37 5.67 11.37
C GLU A 78 7.18 7.15 11.76
N LEU A 79 6.47 7.40 12.87
CA LEU A 79 6.21 8.74 13.38
C LEU A 79 7.51 9.44 13.83
N GLU A 80 8.43 8.69 14.45
CA GLU A 80 9.75 9.18 14.90
C GLU A 80 10.61 9.73 13.74
N GLN A 81 10.32 9.34 12.50
CA GLN A 81 11.02 9.84 11.31
C GLN A 81 10.47 11.19 10.80
N ASP A 82 9.43 11.74 11.42
CA ASP A 82 8.88 13.03 11.02
C ASP A 82 9.75 14.18 11.52
N GLU A 83 10.03 15.15 10.65
CA GLU A 83 10.81 16.36 11.00
C GLU A 83 10.19 17.14 12.17
N VAL A 84 8.87 17.07 12.32
CA VAL A 84 8.10 17.79 13.35
C VAL A 84 8.00 16.98 14.65
N TYR A 85 8.30 15.68 14.62
CA TYR A 85 8.17 14.78 15.78
C TYR A 85 8.87 15.27 17.06
N PRO A 86 10.09 15.84 17.02
CA PRO A 86 10.76 16.32 18.23
C PRO A 86 9.99 17.39 19.03
N HIS A 87 9.02 18.05 18.40
CA HIS A 87 8.18 19.08 19.01
C HIS A 87 6.83 18.55 19.54
N LEU A 88 6.50 17.29 19.27
CA LEU A 88 5.25 16.67 19.69
C LEU A 88 5.25 16.45 21.21
N ASP A 89 4.16 16.83 21.88
CA ASP A 89 3.98 16.48 23.29
C ASP A 89 3.86 14.95 23.41
N LYS A 90 4.69 14.36 24.28
CA LYS A 90 4.73 12.91 24.49
C LYS A 90 3.36 12.32 24.87
N ARG A 91 2.53 13.11 25.57
CA ARG A 91 1.17 12.69 25.96
C ARG A 91 0.24 12.55 24.76
N GLU A 92 0.53 13.21 23.65
CA GLU A 92 -0.28 13.16 22.45
C GLU A 92 0.12 12.02 21.50
N ILE A 93 1.30 11.41 21.66
CA ILE A 93 1.83 10.35 20.78
C ILE A 93 0.78 9.25 20.56
N GLY A 94 0.21 8.71 21.64
CA GLY A 94 -0.80 7.65 21.56
C GLY A 94 -2.02 8.05 20.71
N THR A 95 -2.47 9.29 20.83
CA THR A 95 -3.58 9.84 20.04
C THR A 95 -3.23 9.87 18.54
N TYR A 96 -2.04 10.35 18.17
CA TYR A 96 -1.62 10.38 16.76
C TYR A 96 -1.51 8.97 16.18
N LEU A 97 -0.91 8.03 16.92
CA LEU A 97 -0.78 6.64 16.48
C LEU A 97 -2.16 5.99 16.28
N ASN A 98 -3.00 6.01 17.32
CA ASN A 98 -4.32 5.39 17.28
C ASN A 98 -5.20 6.00 16.21
N ARG A 99 -5.22 7.34 16.09
CA ARG A 99 -6.07 7.99 15.10
C ARG A 99 -5.59 7.76 13.67
N SER A 100 -4.28 7.75 13.42
CA SER A 100 -3.74 7.45 12.07
C SER A 100 -4.05 6.01 11.66
N LEU A 101 -3.84 5.04 12.56
CA LEU A 101 -4.20 3.64 12.32
C LEU A 101 -5.71 3.49 12.06
N SER A 102 -6.55 4.15 12.87
CA SER A 102 -8.01 4.09 12.71
C SER A 102 -8.46 4.68 11.38
N ILE A 103 -7.90 5.83 10.96
CA ILE A 103 -8.23 6.45 9.66
C ILE A 103 -7.96 5.48 8.51
N GLY A 104 -6.82 4.78 8.52
CA GLY A 104 -6.48 3.78 7.51
C GLY A 104 -7.47 2.62 7.47
N ARG A 105 -7.76 2.03 8.64
CA ARG A 105 -8.70 0.90 8.74
C ARG A 105 -10.13 1.29 8.37
N GLU A 106 -10.60 2.45 8.84
CA GLU A 106 -11.92 3.00 8.49
C GLU A 106 -12.04 3.21 6.99
N ALA A 107 -11.00 3.74 6.34
CA ALA A 107 -10.98 3.96 4.90
C ALA A 107 -11.04 2.65 4.10
N ALA A 108 -10.53 1.55 4.65
CA ALA A 108 -10.53 0.25 3.99
C ALA A 108 -11.88 -0.47 4.03
N ARG A 109 -12.82 -0.09 4.91
CA ARG A 109 -14.10 -0.82 5.12
C ARG A 109 -14.95 -0.99 3.86
N ASP A 110 -14.87 -0.03 2.92
CA ASP A 110 -15.61 -0.07 1.66
C ASP A 110 -14.91 -0.92 0.57
N PHE A 111 -13.76 -1.51 0.89
CA PHE A 111 -12.87 -2.17 -0.04
C PHE A 111 -12.46 -3.55 0.49
N ASN A 112 -12.41 -4.53 -0.40
CA ASN A 112 -11.86 -5.85 -0.08
C ASN A 112 -10.98 -6.31 -1.23
N TYR A 113 -9.80 -6.86 -0.92
CA TYR A 113 -8.93 -7.53 -1.88
C TYR A 113 -8.95 -9.04 -1.65
N GLU A 114 -9.61 -9.77 -2.54
CA GLU A 114 -9.80 -11.23 -2.41
C GLU A 114 -8.72 -12.06 -3.13
N GLY A 115 -7.63 -11.40 -3.54
CA GLY A 115 -6.57 -12.02 -4.34
C GLY A 115 -6.75 -11.88 -5.86
N ASP A 116 -7.64 -10.98 -6.30
CA ASP A 116 -7.90 -10.64 -7.70
C ASP A 116 -7.24 -9.28 -8.04
N LEU A 117 -6.05 -9.37 -8.63
CA LEU A 117 -5.28 -8.21 -9.05
C LEU A 117 -5.95 -7.48 -10.23
N GLU A 118 -6.64 -8.17 -11.13
CA GLU A 118 -7.28 -7.55 -12.28
C GLU A 118 -8.44 -6.64 -11.83
N ALA A 119 -9.28 -7.14 -10.92
CA ALA A 119 -10.34 -6.34 -10.32
C ALA A 119 -9.80 -5.10 -9.58
N LEU A 120 -8.68 -5.24 -8.87
CA LEU A 120 -7.99 -4.14 -8.21
C LEU A 120 -7.50 -3.08 -9.20
N LEU A 121 -6.78 -3.50 -10.25
CA LEU A 121 -6.27 -2.60 -11.30
C LEU A 121 -7.42 -1.86 -11.98
N ASN A 122 -8.49 -2.58 -12.35
CA ASN A 122 -9.67 -2.01 -12.98
C ASN A 122 -10.33 -0.94 -12.08
N ARG A 123 -10.40 -1.17 -10.77
CA ARG A 123 -10.92 -0.20 -9.81
C ARG A 123 -10.07 1.08 -9.77
N MET A 124 -8.74 0.96 -9.67
CA MET A 124 -7.83 2.10 -9.63
C MET A 124 -7.85 2.91 -10.93
N ILE A 125 -7.91 2.23 -12.08
CA ILE A 125 -8.02 2.90 -13.40
C ILE A 125 -9.33 3.69 -13.49
N ARG A 126 -10.45 3.11 -13.02
CA ARG A 126 -11.74 3.82 -12.96
C ARG A 126 -11.73 5.01 -12.00
N SER A 127 -10.88 5.01 -10.97
CA SER A 127 -10.68 6.18 -10.09
C SER A 127 -9.75 7.25 -10.69
N GLY A 128 -9.29 7.07 -11.94
CA GLY A 128 -8.45 8.03 -12.66
C GLY A 128 -6.95 7.86 -12.43
N VAL A 129 -6.52 6.73 -11.87
CA VAL A 129 -5.11 6.42 -11.64
C VAL A 129 -4.48 5.71 -12.82
N ARG A 130 -3.30 6.15 -13.23
CA ARG A 130 -2.44 5.41 -14.17
C ARG A 130 -1.52 4.48 -13.40
N ILE A 131 -1.30 3.28 -13.92
CA ILE A 131 -0.42 2.29 -13.27
C ILE A 131 0.77 2.02 -14.19
N ARG A 132 1.98 2.07 -13.63
CA ARG A 132 3.23 1.82 -14.33
C ARG A 132 4.05 0.80 -13.56
N PHE A 133 4.67 -0.11 -14.30
CA PHE A 133 5.70 -1.00 -13.78
C PHE A 133 7.04 -0.53 -14.33
N GLN A 134 7.99 -0.28 -13.44
CA GLN A 134 9.30 0.21 -13.82
C GLN A 134 10.38 -0.81 -13.49
N ASP A 135 11.27 -1.02 -14.46
CA ASP A 135 12.50 -1.78 -14.29
C ASP A 135 13.58 -0.87 -13.70
N GLY A 136 14.40 -1.41 -12.79
CA GLY A 136 15.44 -0.68 -12.07
C GLY A 136 15.23 -0.65 -10.56
N SER A 137 16.33 -0.49 -9.82
CA SER A 137 16.33 -0.14 -8.40
C SER A 137 16.36 1.38 -8.28
N VAL A 138 15.56 1.94 -7.37
CA VAL A 138 15.76 3.32 -6.94
C VAL A 138 17.18 3.41 -6.33
N PRO A 139 18.01 4.42 -6.71
CA PRO A 139 19.34 4.58 -6.13
C PRO A 139 19.28 4.52 -4.60
N ARG A 140 20.22 3.80 -3.98
CA ARG A 140 20.27 3.59 -2.50
C ARG A 140 20.16 4.89 -1.69
N GLU A 141 20.62 6.00 -2.27
CA GLU A 141 20.62 7.35 -1.68
C GLU A 141 19.24 8.01 -1.61
N ILE A 142 18.28 7.57 -2.45
CA ILE A 142 16.90 8.09 -2.48
C ILE A 142 15.98 7.26 -1.55
N GLY A 143 16.53 6.21 -0.92
CA GLY A 143 15.82 5.33 0.00
C GLY A 143 15.17 4.12 -0.67
N TRP A 144 14.64 3.23 0.16
CA TRP A 144 13.93 2.00 -0.23
C TRP A 144 12.53 2.32 -0.78
N VAL A 145 12.44 3.07 -1.88
CA VAL A 145 11.16 3.39 -2.50
C VAL A 145 10.65 2.15 -3.25
N ARG A 146 9.60 1.52 -2.71
CA ARG A 146 9.01 0.28 -3.25
C ARG A 146 7.99 0.53 -4.35
N ALA A 147 7.25 1.63 -4.18
CA ALA A 147 6.32 2.19 -5.14
C ALA A 147 6.22 3.69 -4.88
N GLN A 148 5.61 4.42 -5.82
CA GLN A 148 5.40 5.86 -5.66
C GLN A 148 4.11 6.31 -6.33
N TYR A 149 3.35 7.13 -5.61
CA TYR A 149 2.24 7.89 -6.14
C TYR A 149 2.64 9.33 -6.52
N ARG A 150 2.34 9.71 -7.76
CA ARG A 150 2.42 11.08 -8.28
C ARG A 150 1.03 11.63 -8.53
N THR A 151 0.75 12.86 -8.10
CA THR A 151 -0.60 13.48 -8.21
C THR A 151 -0.91 14.11 -9.57
N ARG A 152 0.10 14.47 -10.38
CA ARG A 152 -0.07 15.21 -11.64
C ARG A 152 0.77 14.62 -12.79
N PRO A 153 0.19 13.78 -13.67
CA PRO A 153 -1.13 13.16 -13.54
C PRO A 153 -1.12 12.05 -12.45
N PRO A 154 -2.27 11.71 -11.84
CA PRO A 154 -2.38 10.60 -10.89
C PRO A 154 -1.77 9.31 -11.45
N THR A 155 -0.64 8.90 -10.91
CA THR A 155 0.14 7.76 -11.40
C THR A 155 0.74 7.00 -10.23
N ILE A 156 0.52 5.69 -10.17
CA ILE A 156 1.21 4.76 -9.27
C ILE A 156 2.28 4.03 -10.08
N THR A 157 3.53 4.12 -9.64
CA THR A 157 4.66 3.38 -10.21
C THR A 157 5.07 2.29 -9.22
N VAL A 158 5.09 1.04 -9.66
CA VAL A 158 5.59 -0.11 -8.90
C VAL A 158 6.92 -0.56 -9.46
N TYR A 159 7.95 -0.64 -8.63
CA TYR A 159 9.28 -1.10 -9.04
C TYR A 159 9.35 -2.63 -9.01
N ARG A 160 9.73 -3.25 -10.12
CA ARG A 160 9.83 -4.73 -10.19
C ARG A 160 10.85 -5.28 -9.20
N SER A 161 11.94 -4.56 -8.98
CA SER A 161 12.98 -4.90 -8.00
C SER A 161 12.41 -5.08 -6.59
N SER A 162 11.44 -4.25 -6.18
CA SER A 162 10.77 -4.39 -4.88
C SER A 162 9.95 -5.66 -4.78
N VAL A 163 9.16 -5.98 -5.82
CA VAL A 163 8.35 -7.21 -5.88
C VAL A 163 9.24 -8.45 -5.83
N GLU A 164 10.36 -8.45 -6.56
CA GLU A 164 11.30 -9.57 -6.55
C GLU A 164 12.04 -9.71 -5.22
N GLN A 165 12.34 -8.61 -4.54
CA GLN A 165 12.92 -8.66 -3.20
C GLN A 165 11.97 -9.34 -2.21
N LEU A 166 10.69 -8.95 -2.20
CA LEU A 166 9.68 -9.59 -1.35
C LEU A 166 9.48 -11.07 -1.73
N SER A 167 9.38 -11.37 -3.03
CA SER A 167 9.28 -12.74 -3.54
C SER A 167 10.44 -13.60 -3.05
N ARG A 168 11.68 -13.08 -3.12
CA ARG A 168 12.87 -13.74 -2.60
C ARG A 168 12.77 -13.96 -1.10
N PHE A 169 12.43 -12.94 -0.33
CA PHE A 169 12.29 -13.03 1.13
C PHE A 169 11.30 -14.12 1.55
N PHE A 170 10.12 -14.14 0.95
CA PHE A 170 9.09 -15.13 1.25
C PHE A 170 9.52 -16.55 0.84
N ARG A 171 10.15 -16.69 -0.32
CA ARG A 171 10.70 -17.97 -0.78
C ARG A 171 11.82 -18.48 0.14
N THR A 172 12.79 -17.65 0.52
CA THR A 172 13.88 -18.05 1.42
C THR A 172 13.41 -18.30 2.84
N SER A 173 12.29 -17.70 3.24
CA SER A 173 11.62 -17.97 4.52
C SER A 173 10.77 -19.25 4.51
N GLY A 174 10.74 -20.01 3.41
CA GLY A 174 9.95 -21.23 3.29
C GLY A 174 8.45 -21.00 3.05
N HIS A 175 8.05 -19.79 2.70
CA HIS A 175 6.65 -19.38 2.53
C HIS A 175 6.46 -18.66 1.19
N PRO A 176 6.65 -19.33 0.02
CA PRO A 176 6.47 -18.68 -1.27
C PRO A 176 5.05 -18.12 -1.41
N VAL A 177 4.94 -16.85 -1.81
CA VAL A 177 3.67 -16.14 -1.95
C VAL A 177 3.38 -15.80 -3.41
N ARG A 178 2.10 -15.64 -3.73
CA ARG A 178 1.64 -15.19 -5.05
C ARG A 178 2.24 -13.83 -5.39
N LYS A 179 2.80 -13.71 -6.60
CA LYS A 179 3.41 -12.46 -7.08
C LYS A 179 2.36 -11.35 -7.19
N GLU A 180 1.12 -11.72 -7.53
CA GLU A 180 -0.01 -10.81 -7.65
C GLU A 180 -0.31 -10.11 -6.33
N ASP A 181 -0.23 -10.84 -5.20
CA ASP A 181 -0.47 -10.28 -3.87
C ASP A 181 0.66 -9.32 -3.45
N LEU A 182 1.91 -9.59 -3.88
CA LEU A 182 3.03 -8.67 -3.64
C LEU A 182 2.90 -7.37 -4.45
N ILE A 183 2.38 -7.46 -5.67
CA ILE A 183 2.05 -6.29 -6.48
C ILE A 183 0.88 -5.52 -5.82
N ALA A 184 -0.16 -6.24 -5.41
CA ALA A 184 -1.34 -5.67 -4.76
C ALA A 184 -0.96 -4.93 -3.47
N LEU A 185 -0.05 -5.48 -2.66
CA LEU A 185 0.48 -4.84 -1.45
C LEU A 185 0.97 -3.41 -1.71
N HIS A 186 1.79 -3.22 -2.75
CA HIS A 186 2.30 -1.91 -3.13
C HIS A 186 1.25 -1.00 -3.76
N LEU A 187 0.41 -1.56 -4.63
CA LEU A 187 -0.65 -0.79 -5.27
C LEU A 187 -1.65 -0.24 -4.26
N ILE A 188 -2.08 -1.07 -3.31
CA ILE A 188 -3.07 -0.69 -2.28
C ILE A 188 -2.52 0.43 -1.40
N HIS A 189 -1.24 0.35 -1.01
CA HIS A 189 -0.56 1.42 -0.27
C HIS A 189 -0.61 2.75 -1.02
N GLU A 190 -0.14 2.75 -2.28
CA GLU A 190 -0.11 3.98 -3.08
C GLU A 190 -1.50 4.50 -3.46
N TRP A 191 -2.47 3.59 -3.59
CA TRP A 191 -3.84 3.94 -3.87
C TRP A 191 -4.50 4.65 -2.68
N PHE A 192 -4.12 4.33 -1.44
CA PHE A 192 -4.54 5.12 -0.28
C PHE A 192 -4.13 6.60 -0.44
N HIS A 193 -2.89 6.89 -0.84
CA HIS A 193 -2.46 8.27 -1.06
C HIS A 193 -3.21 8.96 -2.20
N HIS A 194 -3.61 8.21 -3.23
CA HIS A 194 -4.53 8.72 -4.23
C HIS A 194 -5.90 9.07 -3.62
N LEU A 195 -6.46 8.20 -2.78
CA LEU A 195 -7.74 8.42 -2.11
C LEU A 195 -7.68 9.63 -1.17
N GLU A 196 -6.58 9.85 -0.44
CA GLU A 196 -6.38 11.04 0.41
C GLU A 196 -6.51 12.35 -0.37
N VAL A 197 -5.98 12.39 -1.59
CA VAL A 197 -5.97 13.60 -2.43
C VAL A 197 -7.29 13.77 -3.19
N SER A 198 -7.96 12.67 -3.52
CA SER A 198 -9.14 12.70 -4.40
C SER A 198 -10.49 12.67 -3.66
N ARG A 199 -10.56 12.02 -2.48
CA ARG A 199 -11.84 11.73 -1.81
C ARG A 199 -11.81 11.88 -0.30
N LEU A 200 -10.80 11.35 0.38
CA LEU A 200 -10.81 11.16 1.84
C LEU A 200 -10.32 12.38 2.63
N GLY A 201 -9.57 13.28 1.97
CA GLY A 201 -8.77 14.29 2.66
C GLY A 201 -7.50 13.69 3.24
N ARG A 202 -6.44 14.51 3.34
CA ARG A 202 -5.15 14.04 3.86
C ARG A 202 -5.21 13.77 5.36
N THR A 203 -4.66 12.63 5.77
CA THR A 203 -4.63 12.17 7.16
C THR A 203 -3.97 13.21 8.07
N ASP A 204 -2.81 13.73 7.69
CA ASP A 204 -2.03 14.71 8.45
C ASP A 204 -2.76 16.05 8.69
N LEU A 205 -3.74 16.38 7.84
CA LEU A 205 -4.57 17.58 7.99
C LEU A 205 -5.83 17.33 8.83
N ARG A 206 -6.14 16.06 9.13
CA ARG A 206 -7.28 15.65 9.98
C ARG A 206 -6.88 15.46 11.45
N LEU A 207 -5.60 15.59 11.77
CA LEU A 207 -5.07 15.55 13.12
C LEU A 207 -4.71 16.98 13.58
N PRO A 208 -4.63 17.22 14.90
CA PRO A 208 -4.07 18.47 15.40
C PRO A 208 -2.69 18.74 14.79
N LYS A 209 -2.37 20.01 14.58
CA LYS A 209 -1.04 20.41 14.11
C LYS A 209 -0.14 20.62 15.32
N VAL A 210 1.10 20.16 15.23
CA VAL A 210 2.10 20.28 16.30
C VAL A 210 2.69 21.69 16.28
N PRO A 211 2.75 22.39 17.43
CA PRO A 211 3.40 23.69 17.53
C PRO A 211 4.93 23.53 17.50
N THR A 212 5.62 24.13 16.53
CA THR A 212 7.08 24.01 16.36
C THR A 212 7.85 25.22 16.86
N THR A 213 7.28 26.42 16.76
CA THR A 213 7.94 27.67 17.16
C THR A 213 6.91 28.63 17.74
N ARG A 214 7.28 29.31 18.82
CA ARG A 214 6.49 30.38 19.44
C ARG A 214 7.19 31.72 19.19
N LEU A 215 6.47 32.67 18.62
CA LEU A 215 6.87 34.07 18.44
C LEU A 215 5.84 34.94 19.18
N GLY A 216 6.11 35.20 20.46
CA GLY A 216 5.16 35.90 21.33
C GLY A 216 3.83 35.14 21.46
N PRO A 217 2.66 35.79 21.27
CA PRO A 217 1.35 35.13 21.34
C PRO A 217 1.05 34.22 20.15
N PHE A 218 1.88 34.23 19.10
CA PHE A 218 1.69 33.43 17.89
C PHE A 218 2.50 32.14 17.95
N SER A 219 1.89 31.02 17.52
CA SER A 219 2.59 29.74 17.35
C SER A 219 2.46 29.24 15.92
N LEU A 220 3.60 28.89 15.32
CA LEU A 220 3.64 28.18 14.05
C LEU A 220 3.31 26.71 14.32
N LYS A 221 2.36 26.17 13.55
CA LYS A 221 1.88 24.79 13.71
C LYS A 221 2.01 24.03 12.40
N HIS A 222 2.59 22.83 12.47
CA HIS A 222 2.87 22.00 11.31
C HIS A 222 2.15 20.64 11.43
N PRO A 223 1.67 20.07 10.31
CA PRO A 223 1.13 18.72 10.31
C PRO A 223 2.26 17.68 10.43
N LEU A 224 1.98 16.55 11.08
CA LEU A 224 2.87 15.38 11.10
C LEU A 224 2.62 14.54 9.84
N LYS A 225 3.45 14.72 8.82
CA LYS A 225 3.31 14.10 7.50
C LYS A 225 3.35 12.56 7.57
N LYS A 226 4.16 12.00 8.47
CA LYS A 226 4.32 10.54 8.65
C LYS A 226 3.04 9.82 9.11
N THR A 227 2.06 10.56 9.63
CA THR A 227 0.72 10.01 9.93
C THR A 227 0.00 9.48 8.68
N ARG A 228 0.32 10.00 7.49
CA ARG A 228 -0.21 9.53 6.21
C ARG A 228 0.31 8.13 5.86
N GLU A 229 1.60 7.86 6.09
CA GLU A 229 2.20 6.54 5.86
C GLU A 229 1.64 5.51 6.84
N ILE A 230 1.45 5.91 8.11
CA ILE A 230 0.81 5.06 9.13
C ILE A 230 -0.61 4.65 8.68
N ALA A 231 -1.40 5.62 8.20
CA ALA A 231 -2.73 5.32 7.70
C ALA A 231 -2.70 4.46 6.42
N ALA A 232 -1.74 4.66 5.51
CA ALA A 232 -1.60 3.87 4.28
C ALA A 232 -1.28 2.40 4.56
N HIS A 233 -0.38 2.13 5.51
CA HIS A 233 -0.08 0.77 5.95
C HIS A 233 -1.27 0.13 6.66
N ALA A 234 -2.00 0.87 7.50
CA ALA A 234 -3.19 0.36 8.17
C ALA A 234 -4.33 0.05 7.17
N PHE A 235 -4.53 0.91 6.18
CA PHE A 235 -5.44 0.69 5.06
C PHE A 235 -5.08 -0.59 4.29
N THR A 236 -3.79 -0.75 3.98
CA THR A 236 -3.29 -1.92 3.25
C THR A 236 -3.46 -3.21 4.07
N GLN A 237 -3.15 -3.16 5.36
CA GLN A 237 -3.37 -4.29 6.27
C GLN A 237 -4.82 -4.76 6.24
N GLU A 238 -5.76 -3.82 6.41
CA GLU A 238 -7.19 -4.08 6.51
C GLU A 238 -7.75 -4.58 5.17
N MET A 239 -7.47 -3.86 4.08
CA MET A 239 -8.00 -4.18 2.74
C MET A 239 -7.54 -5.55 2.23
N MET A 240 -6.33 -5.99 2.61
CA MET A 240 -5.78 -7.30 2.23
C MET A 240 -6.03 -8.40 3.28
N GLY A 241 -6.58 -8.08 4.45
CA GLY A 241 -6.78 -9.05 5.54
C GLY A 241 -5.47 -9.65 6.06
N LEU A 242 -4.41 -8.85 6.23
CA LEU A 242 -3.09 -9.35 6.65
C LEU A 242 -3.02 -9.52 8.18
N SER A 243 -2.44 -10.64 8.62
CA SER A 243 -2.19 -10.91 10.04
C SER A 243 -1.04 -10.09 10.64
N PHE A 244 -0.42 -9.22 9.85
CA PHE A 244 0.73 -8.40 10.23
C PHE A 244 0.61 -7.00 9.60
N TYR A 245 1.24 -6.02 10.23
CA TYR A 245 1.26 -4.65 9.72
C TYR A 245 2.33 -4.50 8.61
N PRO A 246 1.98 -4.01 7.39
CA PRO A 246 2.87 -4.03 6.21
C PRO A 246 4.27 -3.45 6.43
N LEU A 247 4.40 -2.37 7.21
CA LEU A 247 5.70 -1.75 7.55
C LEU A 247 6.69 -2.74 8.19
N LEU A 248 6.21 -3.82 8.79
CA LEU A 248 7.05 -4.91 9.30
C LEU A 248 7.99 -5.46 8.22
N LEU A 249 7.50 -5.61 6.99
CA LEU A 249 8.29 -6.14 5.88
C LEU A 249 9.46 -5.23 5.53
N ASP A 250 9.27 -3.91 5.61
CA ASP A 250 10.32 -2.94 5.36
C ASP A 250 11.42 -3.02 6.42
N HIS A 251 11.04 -3.13 7.69
CA HIS A 251 11.99 -3.37 8.78
C HIS A 251 12.74 -4.68 8.60
N LEU A 252 12.06 -5.77 8.28
CA LEU A 252 12.71 -7.07 8.11
C LEU A 252 13.71 -7.03 6.94
N LEU A 253 13.29 -6.51 5.78
CA LEU A 253 14.14 -6.42 4.60
C LEU A 253 15.34 -5.50 4.85
N LEU A 254 15.13 -4.32 5.44
CA LEU A 254 16.21 -3.38 5.76
C LEU A 254 17.31 -4.03 6.61
N HIS A 255 16.94 -4.73 7.68
CA HIS A 255 17.92 -5.38 8.55
C HIS A 255 18.58 -6.59 7.88
N LEU A 256 17.84 -7.36 7.08
CA LEU A 256 18.42 -8.48 6.33
C LEU A 256 19.42 -8.02 5.27
N ASP A 257 19.14 -6.92 4.58
CA ASP A 257 20.07 -6.32 3.62
C ASP A 257 21.33 -5.75 4.30
N GLN A 258 21.24 -5.39 5.58
CA GLN A 258 22.40 -5.07 6.44
C GLN A 258 23.16 -6.31 6.94
N GLY A 259 22.74 -7.51 6.54
CA GLY A 259 23.35 -8.78 6.95
C GLY A 259 23.02 -9.19 8.39
N TRP A 260 21.95 -8.65 8.99
CA TRP A 260 21.61 -8.97 10.37
C TRP A 260 21.05 -10.38 10.50
N SER A 261 21.47 -11.08 11.55
CA SER A 261 20.86 -12.35 11.93
C SER A 261 19.44 -12.14 12.48
N LYS A 262 18.61 -13.19 12.37
CA LYS A 262 17.26 -13.20 12.97
C LYS A 262 17.27 -12.91 14.48
N GLN A 263 18.32 -13.32 15.19
CA GLN A 263 18.50 -13.02 16.61
C GLN A 263 18.70 -11.52 16.84
N ARG A 264 19.61 -10.89 16.08
CA ARG A 264 19.86 -9.45 16.18
C ARG A 264 18.60 -8.62 15.85
N ILE A 265 17.83 -9.05 14.85
CA ILE A 265 16.53 -8.43 14.53
C ILE A 265 15.57 -8.54 15.71
N ARG A 266 15.48 -9.72 16.36
CA ARG A 266 14.64 -9.91 17.55
C ARG A 266 15.03 -8.98 18.68
N GLU A 267 16.32 -8.87 18.98
CA GLU A 267 16.84 -7.95 20.01
C GLU A 267 16.50 -6.49 19.69
N GLN A 268 16.63 -6.07 18.43
CA GLN A 268 16.24 -4.74 18.00
C GLN A 268 14.74 -4.50 18.14
N PHE A 269 13.91 -5.48 17.84
CA PHE A 269 12.46 -5.38 17.99
C PHE A 269 12.04 -5.28 19.46
N GLU A 270 12.73 -5.97 20.37
CA GLU A 270 12.51 -5.79 21.80
C GLU A 270 12.90 -4.38 22.29
N LYS A 271 13.97 -3.79 21.74
CA LYS A 271 14.30 -2.37 22.01
C LYS A 271 13.22 -1.41 21.53
N LEU A 272 12.64 -1.65 20.35
CA LEU A 272 11.51 -0.85 19.84
C LEU A 272 10.27 -0.99 20.74
N ARG A 273 9.97 -2.20 21.23
CA ARG A 273 8.87 -2.43 22.19
C ARG A 273 9.10 -1.70 23.50
N ALA A 274 10.30 -1.78 24.06
CA ALA A 274 10.66 -1.08 25.29
C ALA A 274 10.52 0.43 25.14
N ARG A 275 10.96 0.98 23.99
CA ARG A 275 10.79 2.39 23.66
C ARG A 275 9.33 2.80 23.54
N TYR A 276 8.51 2.01 22.86
CA TYR A 276 7.07 2.26 22.77
C TYR A 276 6.42 2.32 24.16
N ARG A 277 6.76 1.37 25.05
CA ARG A 277 6.25 1.36 26.43
C ARG A 277 6.68 2.58 27.24
N SER A 278 7.89 3.10 27.04
CA SER A 278 8.37 4.26 27.79
C SER A 278 7.81 5.60 27.31
N GLN A 279 7.29 5.65 26.09
CA GLN A 279 6.74 6.87 25.49
C GLN A 279 5.22 7.03 25.68
N LEU A 280 4.52 6.00 26.17
CA LEU A 280 3.10 6.07 26.50
C LEU A 280 2.96 5.96 28.02
N PRO A 281 2.77 7.10 28.74
CA PRO A 281 2.84 7.15 30.20
C PRO A 281 1.82 6.27 30.92
N ASP A 282 0.69 5.98 30.30
CA ASP A 282 -0.35 5.09 30.83
C ASP A 282 -0.85 4.20 29.69
N GLY A 283 -0.94 2.89 29.96
CA GLY A 283 -1.32 1.88 28.98
C GLY A 283 -2.56 2.28 28.19
N GLY A 284 -2.38 2.46 26.88
CA GLY A 284 -3.48 2.65 25.93
C GLY A 284 -4.32 1.39 25.75
#